data_AF-D7SSK7-F1
#
_entry.id   AF-D7SSK7-F1
#
_cell.length_a   1.000
_cell.length_b   1.000
_cell.length_c   1.000
_cell.angle_alpha   90.00
_cell.angle_beta   90.00
_cell.angle_gamma   90.00
#
_symmetry.space_group_name_H-M   'P 1'
#
loop_
_entity.id
_entity.type
_entity.pdbx_description
1 polymer ?
#
loop_
_entity_poly.entity_id
_entity_poly.type
_entity_poly.pdbx_seq_one_letter_code
_entity_poly.pdbx_strand_id
1 'polypeptide(L)'
;MLQPLSFDIKKQESEIEAAQWMPIEEYAAQPFVQKHGLLRYLMDVCLAKKDGGYSGFTGVPTTSSFSNEESYLYLNGGCLKSQ
;
A
#
# COMPACT_ATOMS: atom_id res chain seq x y z
N MET A 1 3.08 1.18 -1.92
CA MET A 1 3.21 0.28 -0.76
C MET A 1 4.00 1.00 0.30
N LEU A 2 3.67 0.76 1.57
CA LEU A 2 4.45 1.27 2.69
C LEU A 2 5.87 0.71 2.59
N GLN A 3 6.86 1.54 2.92
CA GLN A 3 8.26 1.13 2.97
C GLN A 3 8.61 0.78 4.41
N PRO A 4 9.04 -0.46 4.70
CA PRO A 4 9.42 -0.82 6.06
C PRO A 4 10.68 -0.05 6.48
N LEU A 5 10.68 0.45 7.72
CA LEU A 5 11.88 1.04 8.33
C LEU A 5 12.78 -0.02 9.00
N SER A 6 12.20 -1.20 9.29
CA SER A 6 12.88 -2.39 9.80
C SER A 6 12.13 -3.64 9.34
N PHE A 7 12.83 -4.77 9.29
CA PHE A 7 12.26 -6.09 9.03
C PHE A 7 12.03 -6.90 10.30
N ASP A 8 12.44 -6.38 11.47
CA ASP A 8 12.21 -7.05 12.75
C ASP A 8 10.74 -6.95 13.15
N ILE A 9 10.08 -8.10 13.26
CA ILE A 9 8.67 -8.17 13.67
C ILE A 9 8.60 -8.20 15.20
N LYS A 10 7.99 -7.16 15.77
CA LYS A 10 7.56 -7.16 17.18
C LYS A 10 6.04 -7.35 17.20
N LYS A 11 5.60 -8.55 17.55
CA LYS A 11 4.17 -8.88 17.58
C LYS A 11 3.46 -8.06 18.65
N GLN A 12 2.30 -7.51 18.32
CA GLN A 12 1.40 -6.96 19.32
C GLN A 12 0.55 -8.11 19.89
N GLU A 13 0.90 -8.57 21.11
CA GLU A 13 0.30 -9.73 21.77
C GLU A 13 -1.21 -9.59 22.07
N SER A 14 -1.79 -8.39 21.97
CA SER A 14 -3.18 -8.14 22.37
C SER A 14 -4.23 -8.59 21.36
N GLU A 15 -3.89 -8.72 20.07
CA GLU A 15 -4.90 -8.91 18.99
C GLU A 15 -4.55 -10.00 17.98
N ILE A 16 -3.27 -10.26 17.71
CA ILE A 16 -2.85 -11.20 16.67
C ILE A 16 -2.07 -12.38 17.23
N GLU A 17 -2.38 -13.58 16.73
CA GLU A 17 -1.72 -14.81 17.15
C GLU A 17 -0.26 -14.86 16.68
N ALA A 18 -0.01 -14.55 15.40
CA ALA A 18 1.31 -14.59 14.78
C ALA A 18 1.45 -13.55 13.65
N ALA A 19 2.70 -13.17 13.36
CA ALA A 19 3.06 -12.35 12.20
C ALA A 19 4.39 -12.85 11.64
N GLN A 20 4.48 -12.94 10.32
CA GLN A 20 5.70 -13.32 9.60
C GLN A 20 5.75 -12.63 8.25
N TRP A 21 6.96 -12.45 7.72
CA TRP A 21 7.13 -12.06 6.33
C TRP A 21 6.73 -13.23 5.43
N MET A 22 5.98 -12.92 4.38
CA MET A 22 5.56 -13.87 3.36
C MET A 22 5.82 -13.25 1.99
N PRO A 23 6.43 -13.99 1.04
CA PRO A 23 6.51 -13.56 -0.35
C PRO A 23 5.13 -13.20 -0.89
N ILE A 24 5.01 -12.10 -1.63
CA ILE A 24 3.71 -11.64 -2.11
C ILE A 24 3.09 -12.62 -3.09
N GLU A 25 3.94 -13.33 -3.84
CA GLU A 25 3.55 -14.37 -4.79
C GLU A 25 2.97 -15.59 -4.06
N GLU A 26 3.54 -15.95 -2.91
CA GLU A 26 3.03 -17.02 -2.05
C GLU A 26 1.66 -16.64 -1.45
N TYR A 27 1.54 -15.40 -0.96
CA TYR A 27 0.27 -14.87 -0.46
C TYR A 27 -0.81 -14.85 -1.55
N ALA A 28 -0.47 -14.38 -2.75
CA ALA A 28 -1.38 -14.32 -3.88
C ALA A 28 -1.88 -15.71 -4.29
N ALA A 29 -1.05 -16.75 -4.16
CA ALA A 29 -1.40 -18.13 -4.51
C ALA A 29 -2.32 -18.82 -3.49
N GLN A 30 -2.59 -18.21 -2.33
CA GLN A 30 -3.45 -18.84 -1.32
C GLN A 30 -4.87 -19.12 -1.86
N PRO A 31 -5.45 -20.31 -1.58
CA PRO A 31 -6.77 -20.67 -2.08
C PRO A 31 -7.86 -19.67 -1.71
N PHE A 32 -7.78 -19.06 -0.53
CA PHE A 32 -8.71 -18.03 -0.08
C PHE A 32 -8.69 -16.80 -1.00
N VAL A 33 -7.50 -16.30 -1.33
CA VAL A 33 -7.31 -15.15 -2.23
C VAL A 33 -7.84 -15.46 -3.62
N GLN A 34 -7.52 -16.65 -4.16
CA GLN A 34 -7.93 -17.07 -5.50
C GLN A 34 -9.45 -17.31 -5.63
N LYS A 35 -10.11 -17.72 -4.55
CA LYS A 35 -11.55 -17.98 -4.53
C LYS A 35 -12.40 -16.71 -4.67
N HIS A 36 -11.89 -15.55 -4.22
CA HIS A 36 -12.66 -14.32 -4.14
C HIS A 36 -12.17 -13.30 -5.18
N GLY A 37 -13.02 -12.98 -6.17
CA GLY A 37 -12.65 -12.10 -7.29
C GLY A 37 -12.15 -10.71 -6.88
N LEU A 38 -12.71 -10.12 -5.83
CA LEU A 38 -12.22 -8.86 -5.28
C LEU A 38 -10.80 -8.99 -4.71
N LEU A 39 -10.52 -10.06 -3.97
CA LEU A 39 -9.19 -10.28 -3.39
C LEU A 39 -8.14 -10.52 -4.48
N ARG A 40 -8.49 -11.28 -5.52
CA ARG A 40 -7.64 -11.46 -6.69
C ARG A 40 -7.31 -10.13 -7.36
N TYR A 41 -8.30 -9.28 -7.60
CA TYR A 41 -8.09 -7.95 -8.18
C TYR A 41 -7.20 -7.06 -7.30
N LEU A 42 -7.43 -7.06 -5.97
CA LEU A 42 -6.57 -6.34 -5.03
C LEU A 42 -5.12 -6.82 -5.10
N MET A 43 -4.91 -8.13 -5.24
CA MET A 43 -3.56 -8.69 -5.41
C MET A 43 -2.91 -8.30 -6.73
N ASP A 44 -3.66 -8.27 -7.83
CA ASP A 44 -3.15 -7.81 -9.13
C ASP A 44 -2.64 -6.36 -9.04
N VAL A 45 -3.35 -5.48 -8.32
CA VAL A 45 -2.92 -4.10 -8.07
C VAL A 45 -1.65 -4.06 -7.21
N CYS A 46 -1.56 -4.89 -6.16
CA CYS A 46 -0.38 -4.96 -5.31
C CYS A 46 0.86 -5.46 -6.07
N LEU A 47 0.71 -6.48 -6.93
CA LEU A 47 1.77 -6.99 -7.79
C LEU A 47 2.22 -5.93 -8.80
N ALA A 48 1.28 -5.28 -9.49
CA ALA A 48 1.59 -4.16 -10.38
C ALA A 48 2.29 -3.00 -9.65
N LYS A 49 1.98 -2.76 -8.37
CA LYS A 49 2.69 -1.75 -7.56
C LYS A 49 4.11 -2.17 -7.22
N LYS A 50 4.33 -3.43 -6.86
CA LYS A 50 5.67 -3.99 -6.61
C LYS A 50 6.56 -3.86 -7.84
N ASP A 51 6.03 -4.19 -9.00
CA ASP A 51 6.78 -4.16 -10.27
C ASP A 51 6.89 -2.73 -10.88
N GLY A 52 6.39 -1.71 -10.18
CA GLY A 52 6.46 -0.31 -10.62
C GLY A 52 5.42 0.11 -11.67
N GLY A 53 4.58 -0.81 -12.14
CA GLY A 53 3.51 -0.59 -13.12
C GLY A 53 2.28 0.15 -12.58
N TYR A 54 2.14 0.31 -11.25
CA TYR A 54 1.05 1.06 -10.64
C TYR A 54 1.56 2.32 -9.92
N SER A 55 1.20 3.50 -10.44
CA SER A 55 1.61 4.78 -9.84
C SER A 55 0.84 5.06 -8.54
N GLY A 56 -0.45 4.72 -8.50
CA GLY A 56 -1.32 5.01 -7.36
C GLY A 56 -1.43 6.51 -7.09
N PHE A 57 -1.86 6.85 -5.88
CA PHE A 57 -2.02 8.22 -5.43
C PHE A 57 -0.97 8.55 -4.36
N THR A 58 -0.43 9.76 -4.42
CA THR A 58 0.59 10.28 -3.50
C THR A 58 0.04 11.49 -2.78
N GLY A 59 0.18 11.53 -1.45
CA GLY A 59 -0.19 12.70 -0.65
C GLY A 59 0.79 13.84 -0.85
N VAL A 60 0.29 14.99 -1.27
CA VAL A 60 1.05 16.23 -1.45
C VAL A 60 0.64 17.22 -0.36
N PRO A 61 1.57 17.66 0.50
CA PRO A 61 1.29 18.69 1.50
C PRO A 61 0.74 19.95 0.81
N THR A 62 -0.37 20.47 1.32
CA THR A 62 -1.05 21.65 0.77
C THR A 62 -1.54 22.52 1.92
N THR A 63 -1.31 23.83 1.82
CA THR A 63 -1.81 24.81 2.78
C THR A 63 -3.08 25.48 2.26
N SER A 64 -4.12 25.49 3.10
CA SER A 64 -5.36 26.19 2.77
C SER A 64 -5.15 27.71 2.84
N SER A 65 -5.52 28.44 1.79
CA SER A 65 -5.52 29.91 1.79
C SER A 65 -6.51 30.52 2.78
N PHE A 66 -7.44 29.72 3.31
CA PHE A 66 -8.51 30.19 4.21
C PHE A 66 -8.20 29.95 5.70
N SER A 67 -7.47 28.89 6.05
CA SER A 67 -7.24 28.51 7.45
C SER A 67 -5.77 28.38 7.85
N ASN A 68 -4.81 28.53 6.92
CA ASN A 68 -3.38 28.30 7.18
C ASN A 68 -3.06 26.90 7.78
N GLU A 69 -4.02 25.98 7.74
CA GLU A 69 -3.86 24.61 8.20
C GLU A 69 -3.18 23.77 7.12
N GLU A 70 -2.27 22.90 7.55
CA GLU A 70 -1.68 21.89 6.68
C GLU A 70 -2.68 20.76 6.41
N SER A 71 -2.83 20.43 5.14
CA SER A 71 -3.64 19.33 4.65
C SER A 71 -2.86 18.51 3.64
N TYR A 72 -3.37 17.34 3.26
CA TYR A 72 -2.76 16.49 2.25
C TYR A 72 -3.75 16.25 1.10
N LEU A 73 -3.31 16.56 -0.12
CA LEU A 73 -4.06 16.26 -1.33
C LEU A 73 -3.49 15.00 -1.98
N TYR A 74 -4.33 13.98 -2.18
CA TYR A 74 -3.91 12.74 -2.81
C TYR A 74 -4.08 12.86 -4.33
N LEU A 75 -2.96 12.98 -5.03
CA LEU A 75 -2.91 13.17 -6.48
C LEU A 75 -2.35 11.94 -7.17
N ASN A 76 -2.65 11.77 -8.46
CA ASN A 76 -2.07 10.70 -9.26
C ASN A 76 -0.54 10.85 -9.30
N GLY A 77 0.16 9.86 -8.75
CA GLY A 77 1.62 9.89 -8.64
C GLY A 77 2.35 9.87 -9.98
N GLY A 78 1.71 9.41 -11.06
CA GLY A 78 2.28 9.43 -12.42
C GLY A 78 2.43 10.86 -12.94
N CYS A 79 1.46 11.73 -12.64
CA CYS A 79 1.49 13.14 -13.04
C CYS A 79 2.55 13.97 -12.28
N LEU A 80 2.96 13.52 -11.08
CA LEU A 80 3.98 14.19 -10.28
C LEU A 80 5.42 13.89 -10.76
N LYS A 81 5.63 12.82 -11.53
CA LYS A 81 6.96 12.43 -12.04
C LYS A 81 7.35 13.15 -13.34
N SER A 82 6.43 13.91 -13.94
CA SER A 82 6.61 14.63 -15.21
C SER A 82 6.95 16.12 -15.05
N GLN A 83 7.35 16.55 -13.84
CA GLN A 83 7.96 17.84 -13.54
C GLN A 83 9.40 17.63 -13.12
#